data_AF-A0A838F5T4-F1
#
_entry.id   AF-A0A838F5T4-F1
#
_cell.length_a   1.000
_cell.length_b   1.000
_cell.length_c   1.000
_cell.angle_alpha   90.00
_cell.angle_beta   90.00
_cell.angle_gamma   90.00
#
_symmetry.space_group_name_H-M   'P 1'
#
loop_
_entity.id
_entity.type
_entity.pdbx_description
1 polymer ?
#
loop_
_entity_poly.entity_id
_entity_poly.type
_entity_poly.pdbx_seq_one_letter_code
_entity_poly.pdbx_strand_id
1 'polypeptide(L)'
;TKSLGFTIDKDKMVVLFKKENRPFMDKLSFQVINTRTLEGEIVVDTEYMSDKAEVADNGFYFRTFEERNGMDMGKIKIAEIVHTFQDRIFPMWMRYSLKGFEVAAQLSFQKFEWKGYFKDEKDFYLTTGWDETNKKFNNTILYVAVNHHAKKECILLSPTKIKITGAEPGWRCNQSL
;
A
#
# COMPACT_ATOMS: atom_id res chain seq x y z
N THR A 1 2.90 -0.34 -22.02
CA THR A 1 3.14 -1.41 -21.02
C THR A 1 4.54 -1.25 -20.45
N LYS A 2 4.68 -1.05 -19.15
CA LYS A 2 6.00 -1.08 -18.50
C LYS A 2 6.26 -2.54 -18.09
N SER A 3 7.12 -3.23 -18.83
CA SER A 3 7.61 -4.56 -18.45
C SER A 3 8.96 -4.44 -17.76
N LEU A 4 9.16 -5.24 -16.72
CA LEU A 4 10.43 -5.29 -15.97
C LEU A 4 10.74 -6.76 -15.68
N GLY A 5 11.99 -7.18 -15.90
CA GLY A 5 12.46 -8.55 -15.70
C GLY A 5 13.34 -8.67 -14.45
N PHE A 6 13.15 -9.72 -13.64
CA PHE A 6 13.87 -9.95 -12.38
C PHE A 6 14.28 -11.41 -12.26
N THR A 7 15.54 -11.66 -11.90
CA THR A 7 16.00 -13.02 -11.58
C THR A 7 15.43 -13.45 -10.23
N ILE A 8 14.77 -14.61 -10.19
CA ILE A 8 14.19 -15.17 -8.96
C ILE A 8 14.89 -16.46 -8.51
N ASP A 9 15.67 -17.08 -9.40
CA ASP A 9 16.54 -18.22 -9.12
C ASP A 9 17.65 -18.32 -10.19
N LYS A 10 18.60 -19.24 -10.02
CA LYS A 10 19.72 -19.49 -10.94
C LYS A 10 19.28 -19.69 -12.40
N ASP A 11 18.13 -20.31 -12.63
CA ASP A 11 17.57 -20.61 -13.94
C ASP A 11 16.20 -20.00 -14.19
N LYS A 12 15.74 -19.07 -13.34
CA LYS A 12 14.40 -18.47 -13.43
C LYS A 12 14.41 -16.96 -13.39
N MET A 13 13.70 -16.36 -14.34
CA MET A 13 13.40 -14.94 -14.40
C MET A 13 11.89 -14.73 -14.38
N VAL A 14 11.44 -13.62 -13.78
CA VAL A 14 10.06 -13.17 -13.83
C VAL A 14 9.98 -11.86 -14.58
N VAL A 15 9.07 -11.81 -15.56
CA VAL A 15 8.71 -10.58 -16.25
C VAL A 15 7.37 -10.09 -15.72
N LEU A 16 7.33 -8.89 -15.15
CA LEU A 16 6.08 -8.26 -14.73
C LEU A 16 5.41 -7.55 -15.88
N PHE A 17 4.09 -7.59 -15.87
CA PHE A 17 3.21 -6.86 -16.75
C PHE A 17 2.18 -6.10 -15.89
N LYS A 18 1.95 -4.84 -16.25
CA LYS A 18 0.83 -4.07 -15.73
C LYS A 18 -0.27 -4.08 -16.76
N LYS A 19 -1.32 -4.85 -16.48
CA LYS A 19 -2.49 -4.97 -17.35
C LYS A 19 -3.43 -3.82 -17.03
N GLU A 20 -3.80 -3.06 -18.06
CA GLU A 20 -4.71 -1.94 -17.92
C GLU A 20 -6.02 -2.40 -17.29
N ASN A 21 -6.48 -1.68 -16.26
CA ASN A 21 -7.65 -2.05 -15.47
C ASN A 21 -8.46 -0.80 -15.08
N ARG A 22 -8.79 0.03 -16.07
CA ARG A 22 -9.55 1.27 -15.86
C ARG A 22 -11.00 0.99 -15.41
N PRO A 23 -11.59 1.85 -14.55
CA PRO A 23 -11.06 3.11 -14.04
C PRO A 23 -10.04 2.96 -12.90
N PHE A 24 -9.76 1.74 -12.46
CA PHE A 24 -8.87 1.45 -11.35
C PHE A 24 -7.39 1.44 -11.78
N MET A 25 -6.49 1.16 -10.82
CA MET A 25 -5.07 0.99 -11.09
C MET A 25 -4.80 -0.30 -11.87
N ASP A 26 -3.69 -0.34 -12.61
CA ASP A 26 -3.33 -1.52 -13.39
C ASP A 26 -3.14 -2.76 -12.50
N LYS A 27 -3.65 -3.90 -12.97
CA LYS A 27 -3.45 -5.19 -12.31
C LYS A 27 -2.07 -5.74 -12.62
N LEU A 28 -1.46 -6.34 -11.61
CA LEU A 28 -0.20 -7.03 -11.76
C LEU A 28 -0.44 -8.42 -12.35
N SER A 29 0.23 -8.68 -13.47
CA SER A 29 0.42 -10.03 -14.01
C SER A 29 1.92 -10.29 -14.12
N PHE A 30 2.33 -11.55 -14.07
CA PHE A 30 3.72 -11.90 -14.28
C PHE A 30 3.89 -13.22 -15.01
N GLN A 31 5.01 -13.36 -15.71
CA GLN A 31 5.40 -14.58 -16.40
C GLN A 31 6.75 -15.06 -15.86
N VAL A 32 6.81 -16.32 -15.43
CA VAL A 32 8.04 -17.01 -15.09
C VAL A 32 8.64 -17.60 -16.37
N ILE A 33 9.92 -17.36 -16.60
CA ILE A 33 10.67 -17.77 -17.78
C ILE A 33 11.90 -18.56 -17.33
N ASN A 34 12.16 -19.69 -17.99
CA ASN A 34 13.41 -20.40 -17.83
C ASN A 34 14.55 -19.63 -18.52
N THR A 35 15.58 -19.22 -17.80
CA THR A 35 16.64 -18.37 -18.37
C THR A 35 17.56 -19.11 -19.34
N ARG A 36 17.53 -20.45 -19.37
CA ARG A 36 18.34 -21.25 -20.29
C ARG A 36 17.62 -21.52 -21.62
N THR A 37 16.32 -21.82 -21.57
CA THR A 37 15.53 -22.13 -22.77
C THR A 37 14.74 -20.93 -23.31
N LEU A 38 14.58 -19.88 -22.49
CA LEU A 38 13.70 -18.73 -22.72
C LEU A 38 12.22 -19.09 -22.86
N GLU A 39 11.84 -20.32 -22.52
CA GLU A 39 10.46 -20.76 -22.54
C GLU A 39 9.71 -20.21 -21.32
N GLY A 40 8.47 -19.79 -21.55
CA GLY A 40 7.57 -19.42 -20.48
C GLY A 40 7.10 -20.65 -19.71
N GLU A 41 7.37 -20.69 -18.41
CA GLU A 41 6.93 -21.78 -17.54
C GLU A 41 5.48 -21.55 -17.07
N ILE A 42 5.21 -20.34 -16.55
CA ILE A 42 3.95 -20.01 -15.89
C ILE A 42 3.57 -18.56 -16.21
N VAL A 43 2.30 -18.30 -16.49
CA VAL A 43 1.70 -16.96 -16.45
C VAL A 43 0.74 -16.90 -15.28
N VAL A 44 0.87 -15.87 -14.46
CA VAL A 44 0.02 -15.65 -13.29
C VAL A 44 -0.62 -14.27 -13.40
N ASP A 45 -1.94 -14.26 -13.50
CA ASP A 45 -2.75 -13.06 -13.29
C ASP A 45 -3.07 -12.95 -11.80
N THR A 46 -2.71 -11.81 -11.18
CA THR A 46 -2.93 -11.60 -9.75
C THR A 46 -4.15 -10.72 -9.49
N GLU A 47 -4.65 -10.76 -8.25
CA GLU A 47 -5.63 -9.79 -7.75
C GLU A 47 -4.99 -8.46 -7.33
N TYR A 48 -3.66 -8.37 -7.32
CA TYR A 48 -2.94 -7.20 -6.83
C TYR A 48 -2.91 -6.08 -7.85
N MET A 49 -3.29 -4.90 -7.39
CA MET A 49 -3.16 -3.64 -8.12
C MET A 49 -1.75 -3.11 -7.90
N SER A 50 -1.05 -2.60 -8.93
CA SER A 50 0.32 -2.13 -8.72
C SER A 50 0.74 -0.94 -9.57
N ASP A 51 1.33 0.06 -8.92
CA ASP A 51 1.82 1.27 -9.57
C ASP A 51 3.36 1.41 -9.54
N LYS A 52 4.06 0.63 -8.70
CA LYS A 52 5.53 0.59 -8.60
C LYS A 52 6.05 -0.84 -8.39
N ALA A 53 7.23 -1.12 -8.94
CA ALA A 53 7.98 -2.34 -8.71
C ALA A 53 9.48 -2.04 -8.64
N GLU A 54 10.21 -2.80 -7.83
CA GLU A 54 11.64 -2.62 -7.54
C GLU A 54 12.34 -3.98 -7.43
N VAL A 55 13.64 -4.01 -7.74
CA VAL A 55 14.45 -5.23 -7.64
C VAL A 55 14.58 -5.65 -6.18
N ALA A 56 14.53 -6.96 -5.93
CA ALA A 56 14.88 -7.56 -4.64
C ALA A 56 15.86 -8.72 -4.88
N ASP A 57 16.58 -9.13 -3.85
CA ASP A 57 17.35 -10.37 -3.91
C ASP A 57 16.39 -11.54 -4.15
N ASN A 58 16.58 -12.27 -5.25
CA ASN A 58 15.76 -13.42 -5.67
C ASN A 58 14.26 -13.08 -5.79
N GLY A 59 13.94 -11.95 -6.42
CA GLY A 59 12.56 -11.50 -6.49
C GLY A 59 12.40 -10.05 -6.92
N PHE A 60 11.24 -9.52 -6.56
CA PHE A 60 10.95 -8.10 -6.67
C PHE A 60 10.02 -7.66 -5.53
N TYR A 61 10.10 -6.38 -5.20
CA TYR A 61 9.10 -5.69 -4.41
C TYR A 61 8.13 -4.98 -5.33
N PHE A 62 6.89 -4.85 -4.90
CA PHE A 62 5.91 -4.03 -5.58
C PHE A 62 4.99 -3.36 -4.58
N ARG A 63 4.55 -2.15 -4.93
CA ARG A 63 3.54 -1.44 -4.17
C ARG A 63 2.16 -1.89 -4.64
N THR A 64 1.32 -2.26 -3.69
CA THR A 64 -0.05 -2.71 -3.91
C THR A 64 -1.02 -2.00 -2.98
N PHE A 65 -2.30 -2.19 -3.28
CA PHE A 65 -3.41 -1.44 -2.74
C PHE A 65 -4.67 -2.32 -2.77
N GLU A 66 -5.55 -2.13 -1.80
CA GLU A 66 -6.90 -2.66 -1.89
C GLU A 66 -7.71 -1.87 -2.94
N GLU A 67 -8.48 -2.59 -3.75
CA GLU A 67 -9.41 -1.95 -4.69
C GLU A 67 -10.51 -1.23 -3.88
N ARG A 68 -10.71 0.06 -4.16
CA ARG A 68 -11.72 0.88 -3.47
C ARG A 68 -12.64 1.57 -4.45
N ASN A 69 -13.94 1.38 -4.23
CA ASN A 69 -15.01 2.05 -4.95
C ASN A 69 -15.47 3.30 -4.20
N GLY A 70 -15.39 4.44 -4.85
CA GLY A 70 -15.86 5.73 -4.33
C GLY A 70 -14.93 6.29 -3.25
N MET A 71 -14.34 7.46 -3.56
CA MET A 71 -13.63 8.26 -2.56
C MET A 71 -14.62 9.18 -1.86
N ASP A 72 -14.65 9.13 -0.54
CA ASP A 72 -15.42 10.05 0.29
C ASP A 72 -14.57 11.28 0.62
N MET A 73 -15.19 12.45 0.53
CA MET A 73 -14.61 13.69 0.99
C MET A 73 -15.65 14.53 1.70
N GLY A 74 -15.21 15.39 2.61
CA GLY A 74 -16.12 16.25 3.34
C GLY A 74 -15.40 17.17 4.30
N LYS A 75 -16.17 17.84 5.15
CA LYS A 75 -15.64 18.68 6.23
C LYS A 75 -15.95 18.05 7.57
N ILE A 76 -14.96 18.02 8.44
CA ILE A 76 -15.04 17.44 9.79
C ILE A 76 -14.37 18.39 10.77
N LYS A 77 -14.69 18.25 12.06
CA LYS A 77 -14.09 19.08 13.11
C LYS A 77 -13.25 18.19 14.01
N ILE A 78 -11.94 18.43 14.04
CA ILE A 78 -10.97 17.71 14.87
C ILE A 78 -10.34 18.73 15.82
N ALA A 79 -10.44 18.49 17.13
CA ALA A 79 -9.92 19.39 18.17
C ALA A 79 -10.28 20.87 17.93
N GLU A 80 -11.57 21.13 17.74
CA GLU A 80 -12.15 22.44 17.43
C GLU A 80 -11.80 23.08 16.07
N ILE A 81 -10.95 22.45 15.26
CA ILE A 81 -10.52 22.97 13.96
C ILE A 81 -11.24 22.22 12.83
N VAL A 82 -11.84 22.96 11.90
CA VAL A 82 -12.50 22.40 10.72
C VAL A 82 -11.45 21.98 9.70
N HIS A 83 -11.45 20.71 9.30
CA HIS A 83 -10.59 20.18 8.26
C HIS A 83 -11.43 19.75 7.06
N THR A 84 -10.85 19.79 5.87
CA THR A 84 -11.36 19.02 4.73
C THR A 84 -10.70 17.65 4.78
N PHE A 85 -11.49 16.59 4.84
CA PHE A 85 -10.97 15.23 4.77
C PHE A 85 -11.24 14.60 3.41
N GLN A 86 -10.38 13.65 3.06
CA GLN A 86 -10.54 12.74 1.94
C GLN A 86 -10.08 11.36 2.38
N ASP A 87 -10.83 10.33 2.02
CA ASP A 87 -10.32 8.97 2.11
C ASP A 87 -9.25 8.72 1.04
N ARG A 88 -8.23 7.98 1.44
CA ARG A 88 -7.08 7.65 0.61
C ARG A 88 -6.89 6.15 0.60
N ILE A 89 -6.20 5.71 -0.42
CA ILE A 89 -5.78 4.32 -0.53
C ILE A 89 -4.55 4.14 0.37
N PHE A 90 -4.54 3.09 1.20
CA PHE A 90 -3.37 2.72 1.98
C PHE A 90 -2.38 1.96 1.08
N PRO A 91 -1.19 2.53 0.77
CA PRO A 91 -0.16 1.79 0.07
C PRO A 91 0.49 0.74 0.98
N MET A 92 0.55 -0.51 0.51
CA MET A 92 1.37 -1.54 1.13
C MET A 92 2.41 -2.06 0.14
N TRP A 93 3.55 -2.52 0.65
CA TRP A 93 4.57 -3.16 -0.17
C TRP A 93 4.53 -4.66 0.05
N MET A 94 4.63 -5.40 -1.05
CA MET A 94 4.73 -6.85 -1.07
C MET A 94 6.02 -7.28 -1.77
N ARG A 95 6.52 -8.46 -1.40
CA ARG A 95 7.60 -9.17 -2.06
C ARG A 95 7.03 -10.35 -2.80
N TYR A 96 7.51 -10.58 -4.01
CA TYR A 96 7.37 -11.86 -4.68
C TYR A 96 8.74 -12.56 -4.76
N SER A 97 8.76 -13.85 -4.46
CA SER A 97 9.91 -14.74 -4.62
C SER A 97 9.42 -16.15 -4.98
N LEU A 98 10.31 -17.13 -5.07
CA LEU A 98 9.92 -18.54 -5.23
C LEU A 98 8.99 -19.07 -4.12
N LYS A 99 8.99 -18.44 -2.94
CA LYS A 99 8.08 -18.79 -1.83
C LYS A 99 6.66 -18.26 -2.03
N GLY A 100 6.45 -17.41 -3.04
CA GLY A 100 5.19 -16.73 -3.31
C GLY A 100 5.20 -15.28 -2.84
N PHE A 101 4.00 -14.78 -2.54
CA PHE A 101 3.72 -13.41 -2.15
C PHE A 101 3.80 -13.25 -0.64
N GLU A 102 4.52 -12.24 -0.18
CA GLU A 102 4.66 -11.91 1.24
C GLU A 102 4.56 -10.41 1.44
N VAL A 103 3.87 -9.96 2.50
CA VAL A 103 3.83 -8.54 2.84
C VAL A 103 5.19 -8.12 3.40
N ALA A 104 5.78 -7.09 2.78
CA ALA A 104 7.03 -6.48 3.24
C ALA A 104 6.70 -5.34 4.22
N ALA A 105 6.36 -5.71 5.47
CA ALA A 105 5.86 -4.76 6.47
C ALA A 105 6.85 -3.61 6.76
N GLN A 106 8.13 -3.94 6.91
CA GLN A 106 9.19 -2.95 7.16
C GLN A 106 9.34 -1.97 5.98
N LEU A 107 9.32 -2.49 4.76
CA LEU A 107 9.38 -1.64 3.56
C LEU A 107 8.12 -0.77 3.44
N SER A 108 6.97 -1.31 3.83
CA SER A 108 5.71 -0.57 3.89
C SER A 108 5.83 0.64 4.81
N PHE A 109 6.39 0.48 6.02
CA PHE A 109 6.66 1.60 6.93
C PHE A 109 7.68 2.59 6.36
N GLN A 110 8.84 2.12 5.90
CA GLN A 110 9.94 2.97 5.42
C GLN A 110 9.51 3.91 4.27
N LYS A 111 8.62 3.41 3.41
CA LYS A 111 8.09 4.10 2.23
C LYS A 111 6.66 4.64 2.39
N PHE A 112 6.10 4.59 3.59
CA PHE A 112 4.78 5.12 3.86
C PHE A 112 4.82 6.65 3.76
N GLU A 113 3.95 7.24 2.94
CA GLU A 113 3.92 8.70 2.71
C GLU A 113 3.65 9.45 4.02
N TRP A 114 2.77 8.91 4.86
CA TRP A 114 2.43 9.47 6.17
C TRP A 114 3.25 8.87 7.32
N LYS A 115 4.48 8.37 7.07
CA LYS A 115 5.30 7.77 8.14
C LYS A 115 5.58 8.73 9.31
N GLY A 116 5.62 10.04 9.06
CA GLY A 116 5.87 11.07 10.08
C GLY A 116 4.75 11.24 11.13
N TYR A 117 3.61 10.58 10.94
CA TYR A 117 2.49 10.58 11.88
C TYR A 117 2.59 9.48 12.95
N PHE A 118 3.61 8.64 12.85
CA PHE A 118 3.90 7.56 13.78
C PHE A 118 5.20 7.89 14.51
N LYS A 119 5.28 7.54 15.79
CA LYS A 119 6.47 7.76 16.61
C LYS A 119 7.66 6.94 16.10
N ASP A 120 7.40 5.69 15.73
CA ASP A 120 8.36 4.72 15.24
C ASP A 120 7.63 3.60 14.47
N GLU A 121 8.39 2.60 14.02
CA GLU A 121 7.87 1.42 13.31
C GLU A 121 6.88 0.60 14.15
N LYS A 122 7.09 0.53 15.46
CA LYS A 122 6.21 -0.23 16.37
C LYS A 122 4.85 0.45 16.49
N ASP A 123 4.83 1.78 16.63
CA ASP A 123 3.62 2.59 16.63
C ASP A 123 2.87 2.48 15.29
N PHE A 124 3.60 2.42 14.17
CA PHE A 124 3.02 2.14 12.86
C PHE A 124 2.33 0.77 12.81
N TYR A 125 3.00 -0.31 13.24
CA TYR A 125 2.42 -1.67 13.25
C TYR A 125 1.22 -1.79 14.17
N LEU A 126 1.26 -1.17 15.36
CA LEU A 126 0.12 -1.12 16.26
C LEU A 126 -1.08 -0.41 15.61
N THR A 127 -0.84 0.74 14.97
CA THR A 127 -1.93 1.56 14.41
C THR A 127 -2.52 0.97 13.13
N THR A 128 -1.69 0.35 12.30
CA THR A 128 -2.13 -0.35 11.09
C THR A 128 -2.75 -1.72 11.39
N GLY A 129 -2.74 -2.14 12.65
CA GLY A 129 -3.28 -3.43 13.08
C GLY A 129 -2.53 -4.60 12.44
N TRP A 130 -1.20 -4.54 12.41
CA TRP A 130 -0.36 -5.61 11.87
C TRP A 130 -0.63 -6.94 12.59
N ASP A 131 -1.07 -7.93 11.82
CA ASP A 131 -1.28 -9.30 12.26
C ASP A 131 -0.04 -10.12 11.89
N GLU A 132 0.78 -10.43 12.89
CA GLU A 132 2.02 -11.16 12.69
C GLU A 132 1.79 -12.62 12.27
N THR A 133 0.65 -13.21 12.62
CA THR A 133 0.30 -14.60 12.29
C THR A 133 -0.09 -14.71 10.83
N ASN A 134 -0.98 -13.81 10.37
CA ASN A 134 -1.47 -13.81 8.99
C ASN A 134 -0.65 -12.93 8.05
N LYS A 135 0.38 -12.25 8.57
CA LYS A 135 1.26 -11.33 7.84
C LYS A 135 0.50 -10.28 7.03
N LYS A 136 -0.50 -9.63 7.64
CA LYS A 136 -1.36 -8.61 6.99
C LYS A 136 -1.60 -7.39 7.86
N PHE A 137 -1.91 -6.26 7.24
CA PHE A 137 -2.43 -5.07 7.93
C PHE A 137 -3.95 -5.14 7.99
N ASN A 138 -4.54 -4.88 9.16
CA ASN A 138 -6.00 -4.91 9.33
C ASN A 138 -6.64 -3.52 9.14
N ASN A 139 -5.90 -2.43 9.38
CA ASN A 139 -6.42 -1.06 9.27
C ASN A 139 -5.89 -0.41 7.97
N THR A 140 -6.49 -0.78 6.84
CA THR A 140 -6.05 -0.39 5.48
C THR A 140 -6.89 0.73 4.86
N ILE A 141 -7.87 1.28 5.58
CA ILE A 141 -8.59 2.48 5.14
C ILE A 141 -7.97 3.69 5.79
N LEU A 142 -7.36 4.54 4.97
CA LEU A 142 -6.74 5.78 5.39
C LEU A 142 -7.68 6.95 5.13
N TYR A 143 -7.84 7.83 6.12
CA TYR A 143 -8.45 9.15 5.96
C TYR A 143 -7.39 10.20 6.22
N VAL A 144 -7.31 11.21 5.35
CA VAL A 144 -6.40 12.35 5.50
C VAL A 144 -7.26 13.61 5.63
N ALA A 145 -7.06 14.36 6.70
CA ALA A 145 -7.78 15.59 7.01
C ALA A 145 -6.81 16.77 7.05
N VAL A 146 -7.04 17.77 6.19
CA VAL A 146 -6.16 18.93 6.02
C VAL A 146 -6.90 20.22 6.35
N ASN A 147 -6.26 21.10 7.09
CA ASN A 147 -6.62 22.50 7.22
C ASN A 147 -5.43 23.37 6.77
N HIS A 148 -5.55 23.98 5.59
CA HIS A 148 -4.49 24.82 5.02
C HIS A 148 -4.25 26.12 5.80
N HIS A 149 -5.27 26.68 6.46
CA HIS A 149 -5.15 27.92 7.23
C HIS A 149 -4.35 27.72 8.52
N ALA A 150 -4.70 26.70 9.30
CA ALA A 150 -4.00 26.28 10.50
C ALA A 150 -2.71 25.49 10.18
N LYS A 151 -2.47 25.19 8.90
CA LYS A 151 -1.41 24.30 8.39
C LYS A 151 -1.42 22.90 9.01
N LYS A 152 -2.53 22.47 9.61
CA LYS A 152 -2.63 21.18 10.28
C LYS A 152 -3.07 20.10 9.30
N GLU A 153 -2.41 18.96 9.37
CA GLU A 153 -2.83 17.73 8.70
C GLU A 153 -2.91 16.62 9.73
N CYS A 154 -3.93 15.77 9.60
CA CYS A 154 -4.17 14.62 10.46
C CYS A 154 -4.54 13.41 9.62
N ILE A 155 -4.17 12.23 10.11
CA ILE A 155 -4.55 10.94 9.52
C ILE A 155 -5.37 10.11 10.50
N LEU A 156 -6.23 9.25 9.96
CA LEU A 156 -6.92 8.20 10.69
C LEU A 156 -6.86 6.90 9.87
N LEU A 157 -6.54 5.79 10.53
CA LEU A 157 -6.57 4.46 9.93
C LEU A 157 -7.74 3.67 10.52
N SER A 158 -8.47 2.97 9.67
CA SER A 158 -9.64 2.18 10.04
C SER A 158 -9.62 0.83 9.33
N PRO A 159 -10.16 -0.24 9.95
CA PRO A 159 -10.32 -1.54 9.29
C PRO A 159 -11.48 -1.57 8.29
N THR A 160 -12.48 -0.69 8.46
CA THR A 160 -13.67 -0.64 7.62
C THR A 160 -14.05 0.81 7.31
N LYS A 161 -14.83 0.99 6.24
CA LYS A 161 -15.31 2.31 5.85
C LYS A 161 -16.33 2.76 6.89
N ILE A 162 -16.03 3.87 7.55
CA ILE A 162 -16.88 4.48 8.58
C ILE A 162 -17.31 5.87 8.15
N LYS A 163 -18.44 6.34 8.68
CA LYS A 163 -18.85 7.73 8.54
C LYS A 163 -18.01 8.59 9.48
N ILE A 164 -17.13 9.39 8.91
CA ILE A 164 -16.24 10.26 9.67
C ILE A 164 -17.01 11.47 10.23
N THR A 165 -16.81 11.72 11.51
CA THR A 165 -17.40 12.83 12.27
C THR A 165 -16.33 13.80 12.78
N GLY A 166 -15.08 13.35 12.93
CA GLY A 166 -13.96 14.08 13.52
C GLY A 166 -13.77 13.81 15.02
N ALA A 167 -14.71 13.12 15.67
CA ALA A 167 -14.63 12.72 17.08
C ALA A 167 -13.98 11.34 17.29
N GLU A 168 -13.59 10.65 16.20
CA GLU A 168 -13.04 9.31 16.29
C GLU A 168 -11.75 9.29 17.14
N PRO A 169 -11.64 8.35 18.11
CA PRO A 169 -10.37 8.15 18.79
C PRO A 169 -9.35 7.60 17.79
N GLY A 170 -8.19 8.24 17.66
CA GLY A 170 -7.11 7.76 16.79
C GLY A 170 -6.69 8.72 15.67
N TRP A 171 -7.30 9.91 15.57
CA TRP A 171 -6.74 10.98 14.75
C TRP A 171 -5.31 11.29 15.21
N ARG A 172 -4.36 11.16 14.28
CA ARG A 172 -2.95 11.48 14.47
C ARG A 172 -2.65 12.70 13.65
N CYS A 173 -2.36 13.82 14.30
CA CYS A 173 -1.98 15.05 13.60
C CYS A 173 -0.46 15.17 13.54
N ASN A 174 0.07 15.67 12.43
CA ASN A 174 1.50 15.84 12.26
C ASN A 174 2.02 16.72 13.39
N GLN A 175 3.04 16.23 14.10
CA GLN A 175 3.67 16.98 15.20
C GLN A 175 4.70 18.00 14.69
N SER A 176 4.94 18.01 13.37
CA SER A 176 5.97 18.82 12.72
C SER A 176 5.32 19.97 11.94
N LEU A 177 5.38 21.18 12.52
CA LEU A 177 5.40 22.47 11.82
C LEU A 177 6.42 23.37 12.51
#